data_AF-A0A1I7S2I3-F1
#
_entry.id   AF-A0A1I7S2I3-F1
#
_cell.length_a   1.000
_cell.length_b   1.000
_cell.length_c   1.000
_cell.angle_alpha   90.00
_cell.angle_beta   90.00
_cell.angle_gamma   90.00
#
_symmetry.space_group_name_H-M   'P 1'
#
loop_
_entity.id
_entity.type
_entity.pdbx_description
1 polymer ?
#
loop_
_entity_poly.entity_id
_entity_poly.type
_entity_poly.pdbx_seq_one_letter_code
_entity_poly.pdbx_strand_id
1 'polypeptide(L)'
;MNNDSEWLSSTPTAPAMPTRSFTEMLEIIIYTVCLLIGGPLNAVSFYRLLKNMKKTKNSATAARSAAQITLLRLNLNIADLLTMFVYTTSQIIWMVTYQWYGGDFLCRLCKFFHTFGFYLNSFVVACIAIDRVFGTYNLSTLKASRRSYMRCWKMLVVAWVFAFFLSVPQSFVFRVFEPPGMGNFK
;
A
#
# COMPACT_ATOMS: atom_id res chain seq x y z
N MET A 1 -33.49 -18.76 50.39
CA MET A 1 -32.28 -19.60 50.53
C MET A 1 -32.17 -20.46 49.28
N ASN A 2 -31.25 -20.34 48.33
CA ASN A 2 -30.20 -19.39 47.95
C ASN A 2 -30.06 -19.64 46.44
N ASN A 3 -30.27 -18.65 45.56
CA ASN A 3 -30.01 -18.83 44.11
C ASN A 3 -29.24 -17.67 43.47
N ASP A 4 -28.67 -16.78 44.28
CA ASP A 4 -27.97 -15.58 43.81
C ASP A 4 -26.44 -15.76 43.75
N SER A 5 -25.93 -16.94 44.11
CA SER A 5 -24.49 -17.24 44.18
C SER A 5 -23.89 -17.81 42.89
N GLU A 6 -24.70 -18.20 41.89
CA GLU A 6 -24.19 -18.76 40.62
C GLU A 6 -23.72 -17.69 39.62
N TRP A 7 -24.20 -16.45 39.71
CA TRP A 7 -23.79 -15.37 38.79
C TRP A 7 -22.49 -14.66 39.19
N LEU A 8 -22.00 -14.85 40.42
CA LEU A 8 -20.79 -14.18 40.91
C LEU A 8 -19.50 -14.99 40.69
N SER A 9 -19.59 -16.19 40.09
CA SER A 9 -18.45 -17.09 39.86
C SER A 9 -17.91 -17.07 38.43
N SER A 10 -18.45 -16.23 37.53
CA SER A 10 -17.77 -15.95 36.26
C SER A 10 -16.65 -14.93 36.52
N THR A 11 -15.56 -15.37 37.16
CA THR A 11 -14.26 -14.74 36.96
C THR A 11 -14.10 -14.51 35.46
N PRO A 12 -13.76 -13.29 34.98
CA PRO A 12 -13.38 -13.10 33.60
C PRO A 12 -12.18 -14.00 33.36
N THR A 13 -12.40 -15.17 32.76
CA THR A 13 -11.29 -15.96 32.25
C THR A 13 -10.55 -15.04 31.32
N ALA A 14 -9.28 -14.77 31.63
CA ALA A 14 -8.41 -14.03 30.74
C ALA A 14 -8.63 -14.57 29.32
N PRO A 15 -8.81 -13.71 28.31
CA PRO A 15 -9.09 -14.16 26.95
C PRO A 15 -8.03 -15.19 26.58
N ALA A 16 -8.46 -16.41 26.25
CA ALA A 16 -7.53 -17.42 25.74
C ALA A 16 -6.83 -16.82 24.53
N MET A 17 -5.49 -16.87 24.51
CA MET A 17 -4.70 -16.44 23.36
C MET A 17 -5.23 -17.14 22.11
N PRO A 18 -5.59 -16.39 21.04
CA PRO A 18 -6.15 -17.01 19.85
C PRO A 18 -5.16 -18.02 19.25
N THR A 19 -5.62 -19.25 19.09
CA THR A 19 -4.85 -20.31 18.42
C THR A 19 -4.79 -19.99 16.93
N ARG A 20 -3.58 -19.90 16.37
CA ARG A 20 -3.38 -19.61 14.94
C ARG A 20 -4.04 -20.66 14.07
N SER A 21 -4.94 -20.23 13.20
CA SER A 21 -5.45 -21.04 12.10
C SER A 21 -4.38 -21.29 11.04
N PHE A 22 -4.54 -22.34 10.24
CA PHE A 22 -3.64 -22.64 9.13
C PHE A 22 -3.54 -21.47 8.13
N THR A 23 -4.67 -20.79 7.87
CA THR A 23 -4.75 -19.63 6.98
C THR A 23 -3.87 -18.46 7.47
N GLU A 24 -3.91 -18.15 8.77
CA GLU A 24 -3.08 -17.07 9.34
C GLU A 24 -1.58 -17.42 9.26
N MET A 25 -1.22 -18.69 9.48
CA MET A 25 0.17 -19.13 9.32
C MET A 25 0.65 -18.98 7.87
N LEU A 26 -0.17 -19.40 6.91
CA LEU A 26 0.15 -19.22 5.49
C LEU A 26 0.28 -17.74 5.12
N GLU A 27 -0.63 -16.90 5.60
CA GLU A 27 -0.62 -15.46 5.31
C GLU A 27 0.65 -14.79 5.87
N ILE A 28 1.05 -15.11 7.11
CA ILE A 28 2.30 -14.62 7.70
C ILE A 28 3.51 -15.06 6.87
N ILE A 29 3.56 -16.33 6.45
CA ILE A 29 4.66 -16.85 5.62
C ILE A 29 4.73 -16.09 4.30
N ILE A 30 3.60 -15.95 3.61
CA ILE A 30 3.52 -15.26 2.32
C ILE A 30 3.98 -13.81 2.47
N TYR A 31 3.46 -13.06 3.45
CA TYR A 31 3.85 -11.67 3.66
C TYR A 31 5.32 -11.52 4.03
N THR A 32 5.86 -12.42 4.84
CA THR A 32 7.28 -12.40 5.22
C THR A 32 8.17 -12.64 4.01
N VAL A 33 7.87 -13.66 3.20
CA VAL A 33 8.63 -13.97 1.98
C VAL A 33 8.52 -12.82 0.97
N CYS A 34 7.31 -12.29 0.75
CA CYS A 34 7.08 -11.15 -0.13
C CYS A 34 7.85 -9.90 0.33
N LEU A 35 7.93 -9.63 1.63
CA LEU A 35 8.67 -8.49 2.16
C LEU A 35 10.18 -8.66 1.98
N LEU A 36 10.72 -9.86 2.28
CA LEU A 36 12.16 -10.15 2.18
C LEU A 36 12.67 -10.16 0.74
N ILE A 37 11.84 -10.58 -0.22
CA ILE A 37 12.22 -10.62 -1.64
C ILE A 37 11.79 -9.33 -2.35
N GLY A 38 10.50 -9.00 -2.27
CA GLY A 38 9.90 -7.87 -2.97
C GLY A 38 10.36 -6.50 -2.47
N GLY A 39 10.58 -6.35 -1.16
CA GLY A 39 11.06 -5.10 -0.56
C GLY A 39 12.42 -4.66 -1.14
N PRO A 40 13.48 -5.50 -1.03
CA PRO A 40 14.78 -5.18 -1.60
C PRO A 40 14.77 -5.01 -3.11
N LEU A 41 14.04 -5.85 -3.84
CA LEU A 41 13.95 -5.75 -5.30
C LEU A 41 13.35 -4.41 -5.75
N ASN A 42 12.23 -4.00 -5.14
CA ASN A 42 11.59 -2.71 -5.45
C ASN A 42 12.46 -1.53 -5.01
N ALA A 43 13.14 -1.62 -3.85
CA ALA A 43 14.02 -0.56 -3.38
C ALA A 43 15.24 -0.36 -4.29
N VAL A 44 15.88 -1.45 -4.72
CA VAL A 44 17.02 -1.41 -5.64
C VAL A 44 16.59 -0.93 -7.03
N SER A 45 15.43 -1.38 -7.53
CA SER A 45 14.84 -0.88 -8.78
C SER A 45 14.60 0.63 -8.73
N PHE A 46 13.95 1.12 -7.67
CA PHE A 46 13.70 2.53 -7.43
C PHE A 46 15.00 3.35 -7.35
N TYR A 47 15.99 2.91 -6.57
CA TYR A 47 17.28 3.58 -6.44
C TYR A 47 18.03 3.67 -7.77
N ARG A 48 18.10 2.57 -8.52
CA ARG A 48 18.74 2.54 -9.84
C ARG A 48 18.02 3.48 -10.82
N LEU A 49 16.70 3.51 -10.79
CA LEU A 49 15.89 4.40 -11.63
C LEU A 49 16.14 5.88 -11.30
N LEU A 50 16.16 6.24 -10.02
CA LEU A 50 16.46 7.59 -9.57
C LEU A 50 17.87 8.04 -9.96
N LYS A 51 18.88 7.18 -9.78
CA LYS A 51 20.27 7.48 -10.14
C LYS A 51 20.41 7.70 -11.64
N ASN A 52 19.79 6.83 -12.45
CA ASN A 52 19.79 6.96 -13.90
C ASN A 52 19.09 8.25 -14.35
N MET A 53 17.94 8.58 -13.73
CA MET A 53 17.22 9.84 -14.01
C MET A 53 18.04 11.09 -13.68
N LYS A 54 18.72 11.11 -12.53
CA LYS A 54 19.59 12.23 -12.14
C LYS A 54 20.77 12.37 -13.11
N LYS A 55 21.40 11.26 -13.52
CA LYS A 55 22.48 11.26 -14.51
C LYS A 55 22.02 11.79 -15.88
N THR A 56 20.84 11.38 -16.34
CA THR A 56 20.26 11.83 -17.62
C THR A 56 19.78 13.28 -17.57
N LYS A 57 19.32 13.79 -16.43
CA LYS A 57 18.89 15.20 -16.28
C LYS A 57 20.04 16.19 -16.51
N ASN A 58 21.28 15.77 -16.28
CA ASN A 58 22.49 16.56 -16.53
C ASN A 58 22.93 16.56 -18.01
N SER A 59 22.26 15.80 -18.90
CA SER A 59 22.53 15.73 -20.35
C SER A 59 21.20 15.87 -21.12
N ALA A 60 20.75 17.12 -21.30
CA ALA A 60 19.32 17.47 -21.37
C ALA A 60 18.58 17.25 -22.72
N THR A 61 19.23 16.88 -23.82
CA THR A 61 18.60 17.06 -25.17
C THR A 61 18.07 15.78 -25.82
N ALA A 62 18.56 14.57 -25.46
CA ALA A 62 18.25 13.33 -26.21
C ALA A 62 17.21 12.38 -25.59
N ALA A 63 16.80 12.56 -24.32
CA ALA A 63 16.18 11.47 -23.52
C ALA A 63 14.68 11.60 -23.20
N ARG A 64 13.91 12.40 -23.95
CA ARG A 64 12.55 12.80 -23.52
C ARG A 64 11.48 11.70 -23.66
N SER A 65 11.62 10.76 -24.61
CA SER A 65 10.69 9.62 -24.77
C SER A 65 10.98 8.51 -23.75
N ALA A 66 12.25 8.32 -23.37
CA ALA A 66 12.61 7.45 -22.25
C ALA A 66 12.10 8.00 -20.90
N ALA A 67 11.94 9.33 -20.79
CA ALA A 67 11.47 9.98 -19.56
C ALA A 67 10.01 9.64 -19.20
N GLN A 68 9.12 9.39 -20.17
CA GLN A 68 7.73 9.00 -19.88
C GLN A 68 7.64 7.59 -19.28
N ILE A 69 8.32 6.62 -19.89
CA ILE A 69 8.36 5.24 -19.43
C ILE A 69 9.03 5.18 -18.06
N THR A 70 10.06 5.99 -17.87
CA THR A 70 10.73 6.12 -16.58
C THR A 70 9.81 6.74 -15.52
N LEU A 71 9.00 7.74 -15.86
CA LEU A 71 8.03 8.34 -14.94
C LEU A 71 6.97 7.33 -14.48
N LEU A 72 6.43 6.53 -15.40
CA LEU A 72 5.48 5.46 -15.08
C LEU A 72 6.10 4.42 -14.14
N ARG A 73 7.30 3.93 -14.48
CA ARG A 73 8.05 2.97 -13.65
C ARG A 73 8.37 3.53 -12.27
N LEU A 74 8.67 4.82 -12.17
CA LEU A 74 8.94 5.47 -10.90
C LEU A 74 7.72 5.48 -10.00
N ASN A 75 6.55 5.88 -10.53
CA ASN A 75 5.30 5.89 -9.77
C ASN A 75 4.88 4.48 -9.37
N LEU A 76 5.12 3.48 -10.22
CA LEU A 76 4.86 2.08 -9.89
C LEU A 76 5.72 1.63 -8.70
N ASN A 77 7.03 1.87 -8.76
CA ASN A 77 7.92 1.55 -7.64
C ASN A 77 7.53 2.29 -6.36
N ILE A 78 7.06 3.54 -6.43
CA ILE A 78 6.54 4.27 -5.26
C ILE A 78 5.32 3.57 -4.67
N ALA A 79 4.35 3.17 -5.50
CA ALA A 79 3.15 2.47 -5.07
C ALA A 79 3.46 1.08 -4.47
N ASP A 80 4.39 0.34 -5.08
CA ASP A 80 4.84 -0.96 -4.58
C ASP A 80 5.58 -0.82 -3.25
N LEU A 81 6.49 0.16 -3.13
CA LEU A 81 7.18 0.44 -1.87
C LEU A 81 6.21 0.86 -0.77
N LEU A 82 5.21 1.69 -1.09
CA LEU A 82 4.15 2.06 -0.15
C LEU A 82 3.39 0.81 0.33
N THR A 83 2.99 -0.06 -0.59
CA THR A 83 2.27 -1.29 -0.25
C THR A 83 3.15 -2.24 0.57
N MET A 84 4.40 -2.47 0.17
CA MET A 84 5.30 -3.37 0.91
C MET A 84 5.67 -2.83 2.28
N PHE A 85 6.00 -1.54 2.41
CA PHE A 85 6.47 -0.97 3.68
C PHE A 85 5.38 -0.49 4.60
N VAL A 86 4.16 -0.22 4.13
CA VAL A 86 3.06 0.21 4.99
C VAL A 86 2.02 -0.88 5.17
N TYR A 87 1.53 -1.49 4.09
CA TYR A 87 0.54 -2.56 4.20
C TYR A 87 1.15 -3.83 4.80
N THR A 88 2.18 -4.38 4.16
CA THR A 88 2.73 -5.69 4.55
C THR A 88 3.34 -5.66 5.96
N THR A 89 4.07 -4.60 6.31
CA THR A 89 4.66 -4.47 7.67
C THR A 89 3.61 -4.32 8.75
N SER A 90 2.59 -3.46 8.54
CA SER A 90 1.50 -3.28 9.51
C SER A 90 0.70 -4.56 9.69
N GLN A 91 0.49 -5.33 8.61
CA GLN A 91 -0.17 -6.63 8.67
C GLN A 91 0.65 -7.65 9.46
N ILE A 92 1.96 -7.74 9.21
CA ILE A 92 2.83 -8.63 9.97
C ILE A 92 2.80 -8.26 11.46
N ILE A 93 2.88 -6.97 11.79
CA ILE A 93 2.79 -6.50 13.19
C ILE A 93 1.47 -6.94 13.80
N TRP A 94 0.34 -6.68 13.14
CA TRP A 94 -0.99 -7.06 13.62
C TRP A 94 -1.13 -8.57 13.87
N MET A 95 -0.64 -9.39 12.93
CA MET A 95 -0.68 -10.86 13.03
C MET A 95 0.27 -11.43 14.10
N VAL A 96 1.30 -10.68 14.48
CA VAL A 96 2.23 -11.07 15.56
C VAL A 96 1.71 -10.63 16.93
N THR A 97 1.19 -9.41 17.03
CA THR A 97 0.81 -8.80 18.32
C THR A 97 -0.61 -9.13 18.76
N TYR A 98 -1.53 -9.44 17.84
CA TYR A 98 -2.98 -9.62 18.12
C TYR A 98 -3.66 -8.45 18.87
N GLN A 99 -2.97 -7.31 18.92
CA GLN A 99 -3.29 -6.13 19.69
C GLN A 99 -2.83 -4.92 18.87
N TRP A 100 -3.66 -3.87 18.81
CA TRP A 100 -3.33 -2.61 18.17
C TRP A 100 -2.94 -1.55 19.19
N TYR A 101 -1.63 -1.38 19.38
CA TYR A 101 -1.09 -0.37 20.30
C TYR A 101 -1.11 1.06 19.74
N GLY A 102 -1.47 1.27 18.47
CA GLY A 102 -1.40 2.56 17.78
C GLY A 102 -2.54 3.53 18.07
N GLY A 103 -3.58 3.09 18.80
CA GLY A 103 -4.80 3.87 19.03
C GLY A 103 -5.60 4.16 17.75
N ASP A 104 -6.70 4.90 17.90
CA ASP A 104 -7.70 5.09 16.84
C ASP A 104 -7.19 5.93 15.66
N PHE A 105 -6.42 7.00 15.92
CA PHE A 105 -5.85 7.83 14.87
C PHE A 105 -4.89 7.06 13.95
N LEU A 106 -3.95 6.31 14.53
CA LEU A 106 -2.99 5.53 13.75
C LEU A 106 -3.69 4.38 13.02
N CYS A 107 -4.71 3.76 13.63
CA CYS A 107 -5.51 2.70 12.98
C CYS A 107 -6.14 3.22 11.68
N ARG A 108 -6.84 4.36 11.76
CA ARG A 108 -7.48 5.00 10.59
C ARG A 108 -6.47 5.40 9.54
N LEU A 109 -5.32 5.93 9.95
CA LEU A 109 -4.25 6.34 9.04
C LEU A 109 -3.64 5.13 8.32
N CYS A 110 -3.36 4.04 9.05
CA CYS A 110 -2.87 2.80 8.48
C CYS A 110 -3.87 2.20 7.49
N LYS A 111 -5.15 2.09 7.86
CA LYS A 111 -6.21 1.59 6.96
C LYS A 111 -6.35 2.47 5.71
N PHE A 112 -6.29 3.79 5.87
CA PHE A 112 -6.27 4.71 4.74
C PHE A 112 -5.10 4.43 3.79
N PHE A 113 -3.86 4.36 4.31
CA PHE A 113 -2.68 4.12 3.48
C PHE A 113 -2.64 2.72 2.87
N HIS A 114 -3.22 1.72 3.54
CA HIS A 114 -3.39 0.37 2.99
C HIS A 114 -4.19 0.45 1.70
N THR A 115 -5.41 0.97 1.79
CA THR A 115 -6.30 1.09 0.63
C THR A 115 -5.73 2.02 -0.44
N PHE A 116 -5.12 3.14 -0.03
CA PHE A 116 -4.50 4.09 -0.95
C PHE A 116 -3.36 3.46 -1.75
N GLY A 117 -2.50 2.68 -1.11
CA GLY A 117 -1.41 1.97 -1.79
C GLY A 117 -1.91 0.99 -2.84
N PHE A 118 -2.93 0.19 -2.51
CA PHE A 118 -3.53 -0.74 -3.48
C PHE A 118 -4.19 -0.03 -4.65
N TYR A 119 -5.01 1.00 -4.40
CA TYR A 119 -5.64 1.76 -5.48
C TYR A 119 -4.62 2.48 -6.35
N LEU A 120 -3.61 3.10 -5.75
CA LEU A 120 -2.54 3.76 -6.49
C LEU A 120 -1.81 2.76 -7.39
N ASN A 121 -1.46 1.58 -6.87
CA ASN A 121 -0.81 0.53 -7.65
C ASN A 121 -1.67 0.12 -8.86
N SER A 122 -2.94 -0.21 -8.63
CA SER A 122 -3.89 -0.59 -9.69
C SER A 122 -4.04 0.51 -10.75
N PHE A 123 -4.19 1.77 -10.35
CA PHE A 123 -4.34 2.87 -11.30
C PHE A 123 -3.05 3.16 -12.07
N VAL A 124 -1.86 3.04 -11.45
CA VAL A 124 -0.59 3.20 -12.16
C VAL A 124 -0.39 2.09 -13.19
N VAL A 125 -0.71 0.83 -12.85
CA VAL A 125 -0.67 -0.29 -13.80
C VAL A 125 -1.65 -0.06 -14.97
N ALA A 126 -2.86 0.42 -14.69
CA ALA A 126 -3.80 0.81 -15.74
C ALA A 126 -3.24 1.94 -16.63
N CYS A 127 -2.59 2.94 -16.05
CA CYS A 127 -1.92 4.00 -16.81
C CYS A 127 -0.80 3.45 -17.71
N ILE A 128 -0.04 2.46 -17.26
CA ILE A 128 0.99 1.77 -18.06
C ILE A 128 0.36 1.02 -19.24
N ALA A 129 -0.75 0.30 -19.00
CA ALA A 129 -1.45 -0.42 -20.06
C ALA A 129 -1.98 0.54 -21.13
N ILE A 130 -2.60 1.65 -20.70
CA ILE A 130 -3.06 2.71 -21.60
C ILE A 130 -1.86 3.29 -22.36
N ASP A 131 -0.77 3.67 -21.70
CA ASP A 131 0.40 4.24 -22.38
C ASP A 131 0.98 3.29 -23.45
N ARG A 132 1.00 1.97 -23.19
CA ARG A 132 1.43 0.97 -24.18
C ARG A 132 0.55 0.96 -25.41
N VAL A 133 -0.77 0.88 -25.24
CA VAL A 133 -1.72 0.96 -26.36
C VAL A 133 -1.49 2.26 -27.14
N PHE A 134 -1.29 3.36 -26.41
CA PHE A 134 -1.07 4.67 -26.99
C PHE A 134 0.26 4.84 -27.73
N GLY A 135 1.29 4.12 -27.29
CA GLY A 135 2.58 4.05 -27.96
C GLY A 135 2.54 3.18 -29.21
N THR A 136 1.77 2.08 -29.20
CA THR A 136 1.63 1.21 -30.37
C THR A 136 0.90 1.89 -31.53
N TYR A 137 -0.14 2.68 -31.26
CA TYR A 137 -0.89 3.33 -32.34
C TYR A 137 -0.23 4.62 -32.85
N ASN A 138 0.62 5.29 -32.06
CA ASN A 138 1.35 6.50 -32.47
C ASN A 138 2.81 6.18 -32.79
N LEU A 139 3.08 5.64 -33.98
CA LEU A 139 4.45 5.55 -34.47
C LEU A 139 4.95 6.95 -34.90
N SER A 140 6.11 7.34 -34.37
CA SER A 140 7.06 8.36 -34.87
C SER A 140 6.64 9.85 -34.98
N THR A 141 7.14 10.66 -34.03
CA THR A 141 7.78 11.98 -34.29
C THR A 141 8.36 12.54 -32.98
N LEU A 142 9.53 13.19 -32.99
CA LEU A 142 10.17 13.79 -31.81
C LEU A 142 9.27 14.79 -31.04
N LYS A 143 8.35 15.49 -31.73
CA LYS A 143 7.31 16.35 -31.10
C LYS A 143 6.24 15.53 -30.34
N ALA A 144 5.97 14.28 -30.73
CA ALA A 144 5.04 13.39 -30.04
C ALA A 144 5.54 13.01 -28.64
N SER A 145 6.86 12.94 -28.44
CA SER A 145 7.48 12.59 -27.15
C SER A 145 7.12 13.55 -26.00
N ARG A 146 7.14 14.87 -26.25
CA ARG A 146 6.77 15.87 -25.23
C ARG A 146 5.28 15.80 -24.89
N ARG A 147 4.42 15.64 -25.90
CA ARG A 147 2.96 15.52 -25.72
C ARG A 147 2.62 14.24 -24.96
N SER A 148 3.31 13.14 -25.27
CA SER A 148 3.11 11.85 -24.61
C SER A 148 3.56 11.87 -23.14
N TYR A 149 4.71 12.49 -22.82
CA TYR A 149 5.12 12.75 -21.44
C TYR A 149 4.08 13.56 -20.65
N MET A 150 3.55 14.63 -21.24
CA MET A 150 2.50 15.46 -20.61
C MET A 150 1.20 14.70 -20.41
N ARG A 151 0.78 13.87 -21.38
CA ARG A 151 -0.39 12.99 -21.24
C ARG A 151 -0.20 12.02 -20.08
N CYS A 152 0.93 11.32 -20.03
CA CYS A 152 1.28 10.39 -18.96
C CYS A 152 1.29 11.08 -17.59
N TRP A 153 1.90 12.27 -17.49
CA TRP A 153 1.89 13.03 -16.25
C TRP A 153 0.47 13.40 -15.80
N LYS A 154 -0.39 13.87 -16.71
CA LYS A 154 -1.80 14.15 -16.40
C LYS A 154 -2.55 12.90 -15.92
N MET A 155 -2.35 11.76 -16.59
CA MET A 155 -2.96 10.49 -16.19
C MET A 155 -2.51 10.07 -14.78
N LEU A 156 -1.23 10.22 -14.47
CA LEU A 156 -0.70 9.94 -13.14
C LEU A 156 -1.28 10.88 -12.08
N VAL A 157 -1.38 12.18 -12.35
CA VAL A 157 -2.02 13.12 -11.42
C VAL A 157 -3.48 12.72 -11.15
N VAL A 158 -4.23 12.36 -12.19
CA VAL A 158 -5.60 11.85 -12.04
C VAL A 158 -5.62 10.57 -11.22
N ALA A 159 -4.74 9.61 -11.51
CA ALA A 159 -4.64 8.36 -10.77
C ALA A 159 -4.37 8.57 -9.27
N TRP A 160 -3.45 9.48 -8.92
CA TRP A 160 -3.14 9.83 -7.53
C TRP A 160 -4.34 10.47 -6.83
N VAL A 161 -5.01 11.42 -7.48
CA VAL A 161 -6.18 12.11 -6.93
C VAL A 161 -7.35 11.14 -6.73
N PHE A 162 -7.63 10.28 -7.72
CA PHE A 162 -8.67 9.27 -7.61
C PHE A 162 -8.36 8.23 -6.53
N ALA A 163 -7.12 7.73 -6.46
CA ALA A 163 -6.68 6.84 -5.38
C ALA A 163 -6.94 7.48 -4.03
N PHE A 164 -6.56 8.74 -3.85
CA PHE A 164 -6.76 9.47 -2.60
C PHE A 164 -8.25 9.54 -2.22
N PHE A 165 -9.09 10.07 -3.11
CA PHE A 165 -10.53 10.24 -2.82
C PHE A 165 -11.25 8.92 -2.56
N LEU A 166 -10.92 7.86 -3.31
CA LEU A 166 -11.53 6.55 -3.10
C LEU A 166 -11.07 5.88 -1.79
N SER A 167 -9.89 6.25 -1.26
CA SER A 167 -9.41 5.75 0.03
C SER A 167 -9.95 6.52 1.23
N VAL A 168 -10.38 7.77 1.07
CA VAL A 168 -10.98 8.59 2.14
C VAL A 168 -12.12 7.89 2.91
N PRO A 169 -13.12 7.23 2.29
CA PRO A 169 -14.20 6.59 3.05
C PRO A 169 -13.70 5.56 4.09
N GLN A 170 -12.55 4.93 3.85
CA GLN A 170 -12.00 3.92 4.77
C GLN A 170 -11.60 4.53 6.13
N SER A 171 -11.22 5.80 6.19
CA SER A 171 -10.84 6.46 7.44
C SER A 171 -12.03 6.84 8.32
N PHE A 172 -13.25 6.87 7.75
CA PHE A 172 -14.49 7.16 8.47
C PHE A 172 -15.21 5.91 8.96
N VAL A 173 -15.11 4.81 8.22
CA VAL A 173 -15.76 3.54 8.54
C VAL A 173 -14.99 2.75 9.60
N PHE A 174 -13.66 2.69 9.50
CA PHE A 174 -12.86 1.91 10.44
C PHE A 174 -12.62 2.66 11.75
N ARG A 175 -12.90 1.99 12.87
CA ARG A 175 -12.59 2.46 14.23
C ARG A 175 -12.01 1.30 15.04
N VAL A 176 -11.20 1.64 16.04
CA VAL A 176 -10.73 0.65 17.02
C VAL A 176 -11.93 0.14 17.83
N PHE A 177 -12.04 -1.18 17.97
CA PHE A 177 -13.07 -1.83 18.77
C PHE A 177 -12.48 -2.20 20.13
N GLU A 178 -13.09 -1.70 21.21
CA GLU A 178 -12.75 -2.05 22.58
C GLU A 178 -13.80 -3.06 23.10
N PRO A 179 -13.44 -4.34 23.31
CA PRO A 179 -14.39 -5.31 23.85
C PRO A 179 -14.77 -4.94 25.31
N PRO A 180 -16.07 -4.90 25.65
CA PRO A 180 -16.52 -4.54 26.99
C PRO A 180 -16.00 -5.55 28.02
N GLY A 181 -15.41 -5.04 29.12
CA GLY A 181 -14.91 -5.86 30.24
C GLY A 181 -13.40 -6.16 30.24
N MET A 182 -12.65 -5.78 29.21
CA MET A 182 -11.19 -5.91 29.17
C MET A 182 -10.52 -4.54 29.01
N GLY A 183 -10.48 -3.76 30.10
CA GLY A 183 -10.00 -2.37 30.13
C GLY A 183 -8.56 -2.10 29.64
N ASN A 184 -7.83 -3.13 29.18
CA ASN A 184 -6.48 -3.03 28.65
C ASN A 184 -6.28 -3.74 27.28
N PHE A 185 -7.32 -4.30 26.66
CA PHE A 185 -7.22 -4.86 25.29
C PHE A 185 -7.41 -3.71 24.29
N LYS A 186 -6.34 -3.36 23.56
CA LYS A 186 -6.35 -2.35 22.49
C LYS A 186 -5.89 -2.96 21.18
#